data_AF-A0A346SG89-F1
#
_entry.id   AF-A0A346SG89-F1
#
_cell.length_a   1.000
_cell.length_b   1.000
_cell.length_c   1.000
_cell.angle_alpha   90.00
_cell.angle_beta   90.00
_cell.angle_gamma   90.00
#
_symmetry.space_group_name_H-M   'P 1'
#
loop_
_entity.id
_entity.type
_entity.pdbx_description
1 polymer ?
#
loop_
_entity_poly.entity_id
_entity_poly.type
_entity_poly.pdbx_seq_one_letter_code
_entity_poly.pdbx_strand_id
1 'polypeptide(L)'
;MMMSLTKVAPYFDIHVMSSDGWPVHCNLTVPNKLAIEAFANFPKAALPEAGRAASGRGMTRAQAEASGLGEAIEIASLCRWGDELTLETDREDCPEPSWDAQTLMGFSNAQRRDRRAWNDRLRGIDWIPDPKPVGPAEWVEARSIDGGSVWVPSQAVFMSHDLTVGSVADCVADTNGCAAGSTDRAAQTHALLELIERDAAGRWWYGARARRLIGPDMLDEATTHTCTVLQNDGFAVKLIDITTDLGAPVVVAAGAHAGGKPIALGFGAAVTLVDAAQKAACEMAQMLLVFQDPQGDSHRRPHLNAWMEEASLETAPLGAARFADGAEYSTSGSFLSRIRAAGVRLAFLEQTRPEFGVPVWRAISPDLCHWKPRFGRQRLLGLDPHDIGDCLQTPNPVLLPL
;
A
#
# COMPACT_ATOMS: atom_id res chain seq x y z
N MET A 1 -2.78 9.66 19.70
CA MET A 1 -3.77 9.42 18.62
C MET A 1 -5.19 9.71 19.05
N MET A 2 -5.80 8.98 19.99
CA MET A 2 -7.22 9.16 20.35
C MET A 2 -7.60 10.62 20.65
N MET A 3 -6.84 11.36 21.47
CA MET A 3 -7.14 12.77 21.75
C MET A 3 -7.04 13.70 20.53
N SER A 4 -6.14 13.41 19.58
CA SER A 4 -6.05 14.17 18.31
C SER A 4 -7.15 13.77 17.34
N LEU A 5 -7.47 12.46 17.25
CA LEU A 5 -8.56 11.96 16.41
C LEU A 5 -9.92 12.50 16.86
N THR A 6 -10.18 12.62 18.16
CA THR A 6 -11.42 13.21 18.65
C THR A 6 -11.59 14.67 18.23
N LYS A 7 -10.49 15.43 18.09
CA LYS A 7 -10.54 16.83 17.65
C LYS A 7 -10.88 16.96 16.17
N VAL A 8 -10.42 16.02 15.35
CA VAL A 8 -10.58 16.09 13.89
C VAL A 8 -11.77 15.30 13.37
N ALA A 9 -12.31 14.36 14.16
CA ALA A 9 -13.47 13.54 13.79
C ALA A 9 -14.67 14.36 13.25
N PRO A 10 -15.02 15.56 13.77
CA PRO A 10 -16.13 16.34 13.22
C PRO A 10 -15.97 16.77 11.75
N TYR A 11 -14.74 16.75 11.22
CA TYR A 11 -14.44 17.13 9.83
C TYR A 11 -14.58 15.97 8.83
N PHE A 12 -14.94 14.78 9.30
CA PHE A 12 -15.06 13.60 8.45
C PHE A 12 -16.39 12.90 8.69
N ASP A 13 -17.02 12.46 7.61
CA ASP A 13 -18.19 11.60 7.66
C ASP A 13 -17.73 10.13 7.63
N ILE A 14 -18.24 9.33 8.57
CA ILE A 14 -17.93 7.90 8.68
C ILE A 14 -19.18 7.11 8.32
N HIS A 15 -19.11 6.35 7.23
CA HIS A 15 -20.18 5.49 6.74
C HIS A 15 -19.85 4.03 7.05
N VAL A 16 -20.62 3.42 7.93
CA VAL A 16 -20.46 2.00 8.30
C VAL A 16 -20.86 1.12 7.10
N MET A 17 -19.99 0.20 6.72
CA MET A 17 -20.20 -0.72 5.59
C MET A 17 -20.60 -2.13 6.04
N SER A 18 -20.02 -2.60 7.14
CA SER A 18 -20.26 -3.96 7.66
C SER A 18 -21.58 -4.04 8.44
N SER A 19 -22.32 -5.13 8.28
CA SER A 19 -23.44 -5.48 9.17
C SER A 19 -22.94 -6.04 10.51
N ASP A 20 -23.81 -6.10 11.53
CA ASP A 20 -23.44 -6.60 12.86
C ASP A 20 -23.03 -8.09 12.90
N GLY A 21 -23.41 -8.86 11.87
CA GLY A 21 -23.02 -10.28 11.73
C GLY A 21 -21.71 -10.49 10.95
N TRP A 22 -21.14 -9.43 10.37
CA TRP A 22 -19.88 -9.54 9.64
C TRP A 22 -18.70 -9.57 10.63
N PRO A 23 -17.67 -10.42 10.42
CA PRO A 23 -16.64 -10.64 11.44
C PRO A 23 -15.67 -9.47 11.65
N VAL A 24 -15.75 -8.42 10.82
CA VAL A 24 -14.83 -7.27 10.85
C VAL A 24 -15.62 -5.97 10.69
N HIS A 25 -15.44 -5.02 11.59
CA HIS A 25 -16.07 -3.71 11.41
C HIS A 25 -15.36 -2.96 10.29
N CYS A 26 -16.13 -2.52 9.30
CA CYS A 26 -15.64 -1.79 8.13
C CYS A 26 -16.40 -0.48 7.97
N ASN A 27 -15.70 0.59 7.61
CA ASN A 27 -16.30 1.87 7.25
C ASN A 27 -15.57 2.54 6.09
N LEU A 28 -16.28 3.46 5.44
CA LEU A 28 -15.73 4.45 4.53
C LEU A 28 -15.66 5.79 5.29
N THR A 29 -14.51 6.45 5.25
CA THR A 29 -14.31 7.76 5.88
C THR A 29 -13.94 8.79 4.81
N VAL A 30 -14.67 9.91 4.76
CA VAL A 30 -14.46 10.97 3.77
C VAL A 30 -14.47 12.36 4.42
N PRO A 31 -13.71 13.33 3.93
CA PRO A 31 -13.82 14.72 4.39
C PRO A 31 -15.22 15.26 4.13
N ASN A 32 -15.77 16.02 5.08
CA ASN A 32 -17.08 16.66 4.94
C ASN A 32 -16.95 18.17 4.70
N LYS A 33 -18.09 18.86 4.57
CA LYS A 33 -18.13 20.30 4.30
C LYS A 33 -17.39 21.13 5.36
N LEU A 34 -17.40 20.71 6.62
CA LEU A 34 -16.71 21.41 7.70
C LEU A 34 -15.19 21.38 7.50
N ALA A 35 -14.62 20.30 6.96
CA ALA A 35 -13.19 20.25 6.64
C ALA A 35 -12.79 21.35 5.65
N ILE A 36 -13.59 21.48 4.59
CA ILE A 36 -13.36 22.45 3.51
C ILE A 36 -13.52 23.89 4.00
N GLU A 37 -14.48 24.12 4.91
CA GLU A 37 -14.73 25.45 5.49
C GLU A 37 -13.70 25.83 6.57
N ALA A 38 -13.20 24.86 7.33
CA ALA A 38 -12.29 25.11 8.46
C ALA A 38 -10.81 25.20 8.05
N PHE A 39 -10.39 24.44 7.05
CA PHE A 39 -8.99 24.36 6.65
C PHE A 39 -8.77 25.11 5.33
N ALA A 40 -8.12 26.27 5.42
CA ALA A 40 -7.73 27.03 4.24
C ALA A 40 -6.88 26.15 3.32
N ASN A 41 -7.18 26.16 2.02
CA ASN A 41 -6.50 25.35 1.00
C ASN A 41 -6.64 23.83 1.18
N PHE A 42 -7.69 23.34 1.88
CA PHE A 42 -7.96 21.90 1.95
C PHE A 42 -7.92 21.29 0.53
N PRO A 43 -7.09 20.27 0.30
CA PRO A 43 -6.75 19.85 -1.05
C PRO A 43 -7.94 19.17 -1.71
N LYS A 44 -8.36 19.68 -2.88
CA LYS A 44 -9.40 19.03 -3.70
C LYS A 44 -9.07 17.59 -4.07
N ALA A 45 -7.78 17.28 -4.17
CA ALA A 45 -7.30 15.93 -4.40
C ALA A 45 -7.74 14.95 -3.29
N ALA A 46 -7.91 15.40 -2.04
CA ALA A 46 -8.33 14.53 -0.95
C ALA A 46 -9.85 14.28 -0.90
N LEU A 47 -10.62 14.92 -1.77
CA LEU A 47 -12.07 14.80 -1.79
C LEU A 47 -12.55 13.59 -2.61
N PRO A 48 -13.74 13.04 -2.29
CA PRO A 48 -14.31 11.90 -3.01
C PRO A 48 -14.46 12.09 -4.52
N GLU A 49 -14.65 13.32 -4.99
CA GLU A 49 -14.75 13.67 -6.41
C GLU A 49 -13.47 13.34 -7.18
N ALA A 50 -12.32 13.35 -6.51
CA ALA A 50 -11.04 12.91 -7.07
C ALA A 50 -10.84 11.38 -7.03
N GLY A 51 -11.89 10.63 -6.66
CA GLY A 51 -11.87 9.17 -6.53
C GLY A 51 -11.17 8.65 -5.28
N ARG A 52 -10.98 9.49 -4.26
CA ARG A 52 -10.28 9.13 -3.01
C ARG A 52 -11.24 9.03 -1.84
N ALA A 53 -11.16 7.93 -1.10
CA ALA A 53 -11.87 7.74 0.16
C ALA A 53 -11.05 6.79 1.03
N ALA A 54 -11.08 7.00 2.34
CA ALA A 54 -10.35 6.16 3.29
C ALA A 54 -11.20 4.97 3.73
N SER A 55 -10.56 3.83 3.98
CA SER A 55 -11.23 2.59 4.36
C SER A 55 -10.81 2.09 5.75
N GLY A 56 -11.65 2.39 6.74
CA GLY A 56 -11.43 1.95 8.11
C GLY A 56 -11.82 0.50 8.34
N ARG A 57 -10.97 -0.24 9.05
CA ARG A 57 -11.20 -1.65 9.40
C ARG A 57 -10.71 -2.00 10.80
N GLY A 58 -11.37 -2.93 11.49
CA GLY A 58 -10.95 -3.38 12.82
C GLY A 58 -11.87 -4.42 13.46
N MET A 59 -11.38 -5.05 14.54
CA MET A 59 -12.14 -6.06 15.30
C MET A 59 -13.20 -5.43 16.21
N THR A 60 -13.15 -4.12 16.39
CA THR A 60 -14.20 -3.34 17.07
C THR A 60 -14.56 -2.12 16.22
N ARG A 61 -15.77 -1.60 16.42
CA ARG A 61 -16.23 -0.37 15.77
C ARG A 61 -15.26 0.80 16.00
N ALA A 62 -14.78 0.97 17.24
CA ALA A 62 -13.83 2.03 17.58
C ALA A 62 -12.48 1.88 16.86
N GLN A 63 -11.99 0.65 16.67
CA GLN A 63 -10.78 0.42 15.88
C GLN A 63 -10.99 0.76 14.41
N ALA A 64 -12.13 0.36 13.83
CA ALA A 64 -12.46 0.68 12.45
C ALA A 64 -12.57 2.20 12.24
N GLU A 65 -13.24 2.92 13.14
CA GLU A 65 -13.37 4.38 13.08
C GLU A 65 -12.00 5.07 13.20
N ALA A 66 -11.16 4.63 14.15
CA ALA A 66 -9.82 5.18 14.31
C ALA A 66 -8.93 4.91 13.08
N SER A 67 -9.05 3.73 12.47
CA SER A 67 -8.36 3.37 11.23
C SER A 67 -8.81 4.25 10.07
N GLY A 68 -10.12 4.42 9.88
CA GLY A 68 -10.69 5.22 8.78
C GLY A 68 -10.33 6.70 8.88
N LEU A 69 -10.40 7.26 10.09
CA LEU A 69 -9.95 8.64 10.34
C LEU A 69 -8.44 8.80 10.11
N GLY A 70 -7.63 7.85 10.58
CA GLY A 70 -6.18 7.88 10.38
C GLY A 70 -5.81 7.90 8.89
N GLU A 71 -6.44 7.03 8.10
CA GLU A 71 -6.20 6.94 6.65
C GLU A 71 -6.75 8.16 5.90
N ALA A 72 -7.88 8.75 6.33
CA ALA A 72 -8.40 9.98 5.71
C ALA A 72 -7.46 11.18 5.94
N ILE A 73 -6.92 11.30 7.14
CA ILE A 73 -5.91 12.32 7.50
C ILE A 73 -4.63 12.09 6.72
N GLU A 74 -4.20 10.84 6.59
CA GLU A 74 -3.06 10.48 5.76
C GLU A 74 -3.27 10.93 4.32
N ILE A 75 -4.35 10.50 3.65
CA ILE A 75 -4.67 10.89 2.27
C ILE A 75 -4.65 12.42 2.10
N ALA A 76 -5.27 13.16 3.03
CA ALA A 76 -5.29 14.62 2.99
C ALA A 76 -3.88 15.22 3.15
N SER A 77 -3.04 14.65 4.01
CA SER A 77 -1.66 15.09 4.25
C SER A 77 -0.73 14.81 3.07
N LEU A 78 -0.99 13.72 2.33
CA LEU A 78 -0.28 13.32 1.11
C LEU A 78 -0.68 14.14 -0.11
N CYS A 79 -1.80 14.86 -0.06
CA CYS A 79 -2.18 15.75 -1.14
C CYS A 79 -1.39 17.05 -1.07
N ARG A 80 -1.30 17.74 -2.21
CA ARG A 80 -0.65 19.04 -2.30
C ARG A 80 -1.59 20.16 -1.85
N TRP A 81 -1.16 20.93 -0.84
CA TRP A 81 -1.86 22.08 -0.27
C TRP A 81 -1.34 23.41 -0.87
N GLY A 82 -0.12 23.41 -1.42
CA GLY A 82 0.50 24.57 -2.05
C GLY A 82 1.43 25.35 -1.13
N ASP A 83 1.61 24.90 0.11
CA ASP A 83 2.50 25.46 1.12
C ASP A 83 3.74 24.59 1.39
N GLU A 84 3.91 23.50 0.61
CA GLU A 84 5.03 22.59 0.76
C GLU A 84 6.36 23.30 0.49
N LEU A 85 7.34 23.07 1.37
CA LEU A 85 8.70 23.55 1.18
C LEU A 85 9.35 22.76 0.05
N THR A 86 9.53 23.43 -1.09
CA THR A 86 10.13 22.85 -2.30
C THR A 86 11.32 23.68 -2.77
N LEU A 87 12.24 23.02 -3.46
CA LEU A 87 13.34 23.62 -4.19
C LEU A 87 13.08 23.45 -5.69
N GLU A 88 12.82 24.53 -6.42
CA GLU A 88 12.69 24.49 -7.88
C GLU A 88 14.07 24.58 -8.52
N THR A 89 14.49 23.52 -9.21
CA THR A 89 15.80 23.46 -9.86
C THR A 89 15.84 22.35 -10.92
N ASP A 90 16.78 22.46 -11.86
CA ASP A 90 17.10 21.40 -12.80
C ASP A 90 17.69 20.18 -12.08
N ARG A 91 17.52 18.99 -12.66
CA ARG A 91 18.03 17.74 -12.06
C ARG A 91 19.53 17.78 -11.81
N GLU A 92 20.30 18.43 -12.68
CA GLU A 92 21.76 18.50 -12.62
C GLU A 92 22.25 19.41 -11.48
N ASP A 93 21.43 20.37 -11.07
CA ASP A 93 21.73 21.35 -10.01
C ASP A 93 21.10 20.98 -8.66
N CYS A 94 20.29 19.91 -8.62
CA CYS A 94 19.68 19.40 -7.39
C CYS A 94 20.75 18.89 -6.41
N PRO A 95 20.70 19.24 -5.10
CA PRO A 95 21.70 18.76 -4.15
C PRO A 95 21.71 17.23 -4.03
N GLU A 96 22.91 16.67 -3.92
CA GLU A 96 23.10 15.23 -3.77
C GLU A 96 23.16 14.81 -2.28
N PRO A 97 22.68 13.61 -1.91
CA PRO A 97 22.06 12.62 -2.79
C PRO A 97 20.65 13.03 -3.24
N SER A 98 20.29 12.66 -4.48
CA SER A 98 18.93 12.80 -4.99
C SER A 98 18.46 11.55 -5.74
N TRP A 99 17.15 11.27 -5.67
CA TRP A 99 16.51 10.15 -6.39
C TRP A 99 15.49 10.68 -7.38
N ASP A 100 15.76 10.52 -8.67
CA ASP A 100 14.85 11.01 -9.72
C ASP A 100 13.56 10.17 -9.83
N ALA A 101 12.58 10.74 -10.54
CA ALA A 101 11.26 10.14 -10.74
C ALA A 101 11.34 8.75 -11.40
N GLN A 102 12.22 8.56 -12.38
CA GLN A 102 12.38 7.29 -13.07
C GLN A 102 12.90 6.19 -12.12
N THR A 103 13.86 6.57 -11.29
CA THR A 103 14.42 5.74 -10.23
C THR A 103 13.36 5.41 -9.21
N LEU A 104 12.49 6.34 -8.79
CA LEU A 104 11.43 6.07 -7.81
C LEU A 104 10.26 5.25 -8.38
N MET A 105 9.89 5.44 -9.64
CA MET A 105 8.81 4.67 -10.28
C MET A 105 9.19 3.21 -10.54
N GLY A 106 10.47 2.89 -10.77
CA GLY A 106 10.92 1.50 -10.86
C GLY A 106 10.36 0.70 -12.04
N PHE A 107 9.92 1.34 -13.13
CA PHE A 107 9.62 0.65 -14.38
C PHE A 107 10.90 0.08 -15.02
N SER A 108 10.80 -1.05 -15.72
CA SER A 108 11.95 -1.59 -16.47
C SER A 108 12.19 -0.84 -17.79
N ASN A 109 13.38 -1.01 -18.38
CA ASN A 109 13.67 -0.48 -19.72
C ASN A 109 12.68 -1.02 -20.77
N ALA A 110 12.30 -2.29 -20.67
CA ALA A 110 11.33 -2.91 -21.57
C ALA A 110 9.95 -2.26 -21.43
N GLN A 111 9.48 -2.05 -20.19
CA GLN A 111 8.20 -1.40 -19.94
C GLN A 111 8.15 0.03 -20.50
N ARG A 112 9.24 0.80 -20.35
CA ARG A 112 9.34 2.16 -20.90
C ARG A 112 9.39 2.22 -22.43
N ARG A 113 10.03 1.24 -23.07
CA ARG A 113 10.04 1.12 -24.53
C ARG A 113 8.65 0.77 -25.05
N ASP A 114 7.96 -0.14 -24.37
CA ASP A 114 6.66 -0.68 -24.77
C ASP A 114 5.49 0.06 -24.07
N ARG A 115 5.70 1.32 -23.67
CA ARG A 115 4.81 2.05 -22.74
C ARG A 115 3.37 2.19 -23.20
N ARG A 116 3.12 2.28 -24.51
CA ARG A 116 1.75 2.44 -25.04
C ARG A 116 0.91 1.22 -24.70
N ALA A 117 1.43 0.02 -24.99
CA ALA A 117 0.77 -1.23 -24.67
C ALA A 117 0.63 -1.43 -23.15
N TRP A 118 1.65 -1.02 -22.37
CA TRP A 118 1.55 -1.04 -20.92
C TRP A 118 0.49 -0.08 -20.39
N ASN A 119 0.44 1.16 -20.85
CA ASN A 119 -0.55 2.14 -20.39
C ASN A 119 -1.99 1.73 -20.72
N ASP A 120 -2.20 0.99 -21.83
CA ASP A 120 -3.50 0.39 -22.12
C ASP A 120 -3.88 -0.70 -21.09
N ARG A 121 -2.91 -1.51 -20.69
CA ARG A 121 -3.09 -2.59 -19.71
C ARG A 121 -3.15 -2.09 -18.26
N LEU A 122 -2.55 -0.94 -17.96
CA LEU A 122 -2.49 -0.34 -16.62
C LEU A 122 -3.65 0.64 -16.34
N ARG A 123 -4.62 0.77 -17.24
CA ARG A 123 -5.74 1.71 -17.09
C ARG A 123 -6.42 1.57 -15.73
N GLY A 124 -6.35 2.63 -14.93
CA GLY A 124 -6.93 2.68 -13.58
C GLY A 124 -6.10 1.98 -12.49
N ILE A 125 -4.86 1.57 -12.78
CA ILE A 125 -3.93 0.94 -11.83
C ILE A 125 -2.66 1.80 -11.68
N ASP A 126 -2.01 2.10 -12.81
CA ASP A 126 -0.74 2.84 -12.86
C ASP A 126 -0.58 3.48 -14.23
N TRP A 127 0.50 4.26 -14.41
CA TRP A 127 0.79 4.89 -15.68
C TRP A 127 2.30 5.06 -15.88
N ILE A 128 2.78 4.71 -17.07
CA ILE A 128 4.16 4.92 -17.49
C ILE A 128 4.24 6.27 -18.23
N PRO A 129 4.92 7.27 -17.66
CA PRO A 129 5.04 8.59 -18.27
C PRO A 129 5.83 8.55 -19.57
N ASP A 130 5.54 9.52 -20.43
CA ASP A 130 6.42 9.83 -21.55
C ASP A 130 7.73 10.44 -21.04
N PRO A 131 8.87 10.19 -21.71
CA PRO A 131 10.11 10.88 -21.42
C PRO A 131 9.90 12.38 -21.61
N LYS A 132 10.06 13.15 -20.55
CA LYS A 132 10.02 14.60 -20.63
C LYS A 132 11.39 15.17 -21.00
N PRO A 133 11.42 16.30 -21.75
CA PRO A 133 12.64 17.08 -21.92
C PRO A 133 13.26 17.47 -20.58
N VAL A 134 14.59 17.60 -20.55
CA VAL A 134 15.30 18.15 -19.39
C VAL A 134 14.77 19.56 -19.09
N GLY A 135 14.47 19.82 -17.82
CA GLY A 135 14.00 21.11 -17.34
C GLY A 135 13.74 21.10 -15.84
N PRO A 136 13.38 22.26 -15.27
CA PRO A 136 13.26 22.42 -13.83
C PRO A 136 12.12 21.55 -13.28
N ALA A 137 12.35 21.05 -12.07
CA ALA A 137 11.37 20.33 -11.28
C ALA A 137 11.42 20.84 -9.84
N GLU A 138 10.33 20.62 -9.11
CA GLU A 138 10.28 20.90 -7.69
C GLU A 138 10.75 19.67 -6.91
N TRP A 139 11.67 19.89 -5.99
CA TRP A 139 12.28 18.86 -5.15
C TRP A 139 11.93 19.11 -3.70
N VAL A 140 11.77 18.03 -2.94
CA VAL A 140 11.57 18.09 -1.48
C VAL A 140 12.64 17.29 -0.77
N GLU A 141 12.98 17.76 0.42
CA GLU A 141 14.01 17.17 1.26
C GLU A 141 13.39 16.06 2.13
N ALA A 142 13.92 14.84 2.02
CA ALA A 142 13.61 13.72 2.89
C ALA A 142 14.85 13.34 3.72
N ARG A 143 14.64 12.71 4.88
CA ARG A 143 15.73 12.33 5.80
C ARG A 143 16.19 10.89 5.53
N SER A 144 17.45 10.72 5.14
CA SER A 144 18.05 9.39 4.98
C SER A 144 18.16 8.68 6.33
N ILE A 145 17.93 7.36 6.35
CA ILE A 145 18.19 6.57 7.56
C ILE A 145 19.68 6.53 7.92
N ASP A 146 20.58 6.76 6.96
CA ASP A 146 22.03 6.77 7.19
C ASP A 146 22.55 8.15 7.64
N GLY A 147 21.63 9.09 7.86
CA GLY A 147 21.95 10.47 8.21
C GLY A 147 21.98 11.39 7.00
N GLY A 148 21.76 12.68 7.25
CA GLY A 148 21.65 13.69 6.20
C GLY A 148 20.34 13.61 5.42
N SER A 149 20.34 14.34 4.31
CA SER A 149 19.16 14.60 3.50
C SER A 149 19.27 13.93 2.15
N VAL A 150 18.13 13.58 1.56
CA VAL A 150 18.00 13.12 0.17
C VAL A 150 16.89 13.89 -0.50
N TRP A 151 17.12 14.35 -1.72
CA TRP A 151 16.14 15.11 -2.48
C TRP A 151 15.33 14.21 -3.41
N VAL A 152 14.01 14.39 -3.41
CA VAL A 152 13.08 13.64 -4.27
C VAL A 152 12.12 14.58 -4.97
N PRO A 153 11.65 14.28 -6.20
CA PRO A 153 10.68 15.13 -6.89
C PRO A 153 9.38 15.24 -6.08
N SER A 154 8.84 16.45 -5.93
CA SER A 154 7.59 16.70 -5.19
C SER A 154 6.42 15.88 -5.78
N GLN A 155 6.38 15.74 -7.11
CA GLN A 155 5.37 14.97 -7.84
C GLN A 155 5.41 13.46 -7.55
N ALA A 156 6.52 12.93 -7.03
CA ALA A 156 6.66 11.53 -6.63
C ALA A 156 6.09 11.28 -5.22
N VAL A 157 5.87 12.33 -4.43
CA VAL A 157 5.51 12.22 -3.00
C VAL A 157 4.26 13.00 -2.56
N PHE A 158 3.77 13.91 -3.39
CA PHE A 158 2.51 14.63 -3.18
C PHE A 158 1.51 14.37 -4.31
N MET A 159 0.31 13.94 -3.94
CA MET A 159 -0.82 13.77 -4.85
C MET A 159 -1.42 15.12 -5.22
N SER A 160 -1.61 15.38 -6.51
CA SER A 160 -2.20 16.64 -7.00
C SER A 160 -3.43 16.35 -7.86
N HIS A 161 -4.43 17.24 -7.82
CA HIS A 161 -5.59 17.21 -8.72
C HIS A 161 -5.26 17.90 -10.06
N ASP A 162 -4.41 18.91 -10.01
CA ASP A 162 -4.10 19.76 -11.15
C ASP A 162 -2.87 19.25 -11.91
N LEU A 163 -3.06 18.18 -12.68
CA LEU A 163 -2.26 18.02 -13.90
C LEU A 163 -2.81 19.05 -14.90
N THR A 164 -2.38 20.30 -14.76
CA THR A 164 -2.78 21.40 -15.65
C THR A 164 -2.62 20.98 -17.10
N VAL A 165 -3.60 21.30 -17.95
CA VAL A 165 -3.54 21.03 -19.39
C VAL A 165 -2.26 21.65 -19.97
N GLY A 166 -1.27 20.80 -20.31
CA GLY A 166 0.04 21.20 -20.80
C GLY A 166 1.22 20.84 -19.88
N SER A 167 1.00 20.46 -18.61
CA SER A 167 2.03 19.83 -17.79
C SER A 167 2.12 18.34 -18.14
N VAL A 168 3.26 17.92 -18.67
CA VAL A 168 3.56 16.50 -18.84
C VAL A 168 4.02 16.01 -17.45
N ALA A 169 3.15 15.28 -16.75
CA ALA A 169 3.50 14.68 -15.47
C ALA A 169 4.62 13.64 -15.68
N ASP A 170 5.68 13.70 -14.86
CA ASP A 170 6.83 12.79 -14.98
C ASP A 170 6.73 11.58 -14.06
N CYS A 171 5.78 11.61 -13.13
CA CYS A 171 5.42 10.55 -12.22
C CYS A 171 4.06 10.87 -11.59
N VAL A 172 3.46 9.86 -10.96
CA VAL A 172 2.23 10.00 -10.19
C VAL A 172 2.51 9.46 -8.79
N ALA A 173 2.41 10.33 -7.79
CA ALA A 173 2.48 9.92 -6.39
C ALA A 173 1.34 8.93 -6.07
N ASP A 174 1.68 7.85 -5.38
CA ASP A 174 0.74 6.97 -4.72
C ASP A 174 0.90 7.04 -3.19
N THR A 175 0.11 6.26 -2.47
CA THR A 175 0.11 6.20 -1.01
C THR A 175 1.16 5.23 -0.46
N ASN A 176 1.97 4.59 -1.31
CA ASN A 176 2.88 3.53 -0.87
C ASN A 176 3.87 4.04 0.19
N GLY A 177 3.88 3.34 1.32
CA GLY A 177 4.78 3.64 2.43
C GLY A 177 4.35 4.88 3.21
N CYS A 178 3.09 5.29 3.15
CA CYS A 178 2.56 6.38 3.94
C CYS A 178 1.88 5.84 5.19
N ALA A 179 1.95 6.58 6.29
CA ALA A 179 1.21 6.21 7.48
C ALA A 179 0.95 7.40 8.39
N ALA A 180 -0.28 7.48 8.91
CA ALA A 180 -0.57 8.25 10.12
C ALA A 180 -0.19 7.46 11.39
N GLY A 181 0.15 8.18 12.47
CA GLY A 181 0.52 7.55 13.73
C GLY A 181 0.19 8.38 14.97
N SER A 182 0.26 7.72 16.13
CA SER A 182 0.06 8.37 17.43
C SER A 182 1.19 9.30 17.84
N THR A 183 2.37 9.10 17.26
CA THR A 183 3.65 9.78 17.44
C THR A 183 4.42 9.67 16.12
N ASP A 184 5.44 10.50 15.90
CA ASP A 184 6.30 10.40 14.71
C ASP A 184 6.92 9.01 14.56
N ARG A 185 7.39 8.43 15.67
CA ARG A 185 7.98 7.09 15.67
C ARG A 185 6.97 6.01 15.25
N ALA A 186 5.72 6.12 15.71
CA ALA A 186 4.66 5.18 15.33
C ALA A 186 4.33 5.32 13.84
N ALA A 187 4.17 6.56 13.34
CA ALA A 187 3.93 6.84 11.93
C ALA A 187 5.07 6.31 11.04
N GLN A 188 6.33 6.60 11.37
CA GLN A 188 7.50 6.07 10.66
C GLN A 188 7.56 4.54 10.67
N THR A 189 7.20 3.89 11.78
CA THR A 189 7.18 2.43 11.88
C THR A 189 6.11 1.84 10.97
N HIS A 190 4.92 2.43 10.96
CA HIS A 190 3.82 1.99 10.11
C HIS A 190 4.14 2.22 8.62
N ALA A 191 4.68 3.38 8.27
CA ALA A 191 5.12 3.72 6.92
C ALA A 191 6.18 2.73 6.40
N LEU A 192 7.15 2.36 7.24
CA LEU A 192 8.14 1.35 6.90
C LEU A 192 7.52 -0.04 6.71
N LEU A 193 6.63 -0.45 7.61
CA LEU A 193 5.98 -1.76 7.53
C LEU A 193 5.12 -1.86 6.26
N GLU A 194 4.38 -0.81 5.90
CA GLU A 194 3.63 -0.79 4.66
C GLU A 194 4.55 -0.87 3.43
N LEU A 195 5.65 -0.11 3.42
CA LEU A 195 6.59 -0.17 2.30
C LEU A 195 7.20 -1.58 2.14
N ILE A 196 7.48 -2.28 3.25
CA ILE A 196 7.94 -3.68 3.24
C ILE A 196 6.82 -4.62 2.79
N GLU A 197 5.57 -4.37 3.20
CA GLU A 197 4.40 -5.13 2.73
C GLU A 197 4.30 -5.08 1.21
N ARG A 198 4.43 -3.88 0.61
CA ARG A 198 4.33 -3.71 -0.85
C ARG A 198 5.51 -4.31 -1.59
N ASP A 199 6.71 -4.28 -1.00
CA ASP A 199 7.89 -5.00 -1.53
C ASP A 199 7.62 -6.52 -1.57
N ALA A 200 7.17 -7.07 -0.45
CA ALA A 200 6.86 -8.49 -0.30
C ALA A 200 5.74 -8.93 -1.23
N ALA A 201 4.65 -8.17 -1.33
CA ALA A 201 3.53 -8.44 -2.22
C ALA A 201 3.97 -8.47 -3.69
N GLY A 202 4.75 -7.48 -4.14
CA GLY A 202 5.28 -7.44 -5.50
C GLY A 202 6.20 -8.63 -5.81
N ARG A 203 7.14 -8.93 -4.90
CA ARG A 203 8.06 -10.07 -5.04
C ARG A 203 7.33 -11.41 -5.06
N TRP A 204 6.35 -11.59 -4.18
CA TRP A 204 5.55 -12.81 -4.08
C TRP A 204 4.73 -13.03 -5.35
N TRP A 205 3.93 -12.03 -5.72
CA TRP A 205 2.98 -12.15 -6.83
C TRP A 205 3.68 -12.24 -8.19
N TYR A 206 4.59 -11.31 -8.49
CA TYR A 206 5.26 -11.28 -9.79
C TYR A 206 6.41 -12.28 -9.92
N GLY A 207 7.02 -12.72 -8.81
CA GLY A 207 7.93 -13.85 -8.83
C GLY A 207 7.22 -15.22 -8.90
N ALA A 208 5.89 -15.23 -8.77
CA ALA A 208 5.06 -16.41 -8.53
C ALA A 208 5.67 -17.35 -7.47
N ARG A 209 6.12 -16.74 -6.35
CA ARG A 209 6.88 -17.44 -5.32
C ARG A 209 5.98 -18.34 -4.50
N ALA A 210 6.32 -19.63 -4.45
CA ALA A 210 5.69 -20.55 -3.53
C ALA A 210 6.08 -20.18 -2.09
N ARG A 211 5.07 -19.99 -1.23
CA ARG A 211 5.23 -19.55 0.16
C ARG A 211 4.42 -20.42 1.13
N ARG A 212 4.76 -20.34 2.41
CA ARG A 212 4.23 -21.22 3.45
C ARG A 212 2.80 -20.80 3.85
N LEU A 213 1.91 -21.78 4.04
CA LEU A 213 0.62 -21.57 4.67
C LEU A 213 0.76 -21.39 6.19
N ILE A 214 -0.01 -20.47 6.77
CA ILE A 214 -0.11 -20.27 8.22
C ILE A 214 -1.21 -21.19 8.77
N GLY A 215 -0.85 -22.01 9.76
CA GLY A 215 -1.77 -22.91 10.45
C GLY A 215 -2.64 -22.18 11.48
N PRO A 216 -3.80 -22.74 11.84
CA PRO A 216 -4.72 -22.14 12.82
C PRO A 216 -4.11 -22.02 14.22
N ASP A 217 -3.11 -22.85 14.56
CA ASP A 217 -2.35 -22.82 15.81
C ASP A 217 -1.44 -21.59 15.94
N MET A 218 -1.19 -20.88 14.85
CA MET A 218 -0.38 -19.66 14.79
C MET A 218 -1.23 -18.37 14.82
N LEU A 219 -2.55 -18.50 14.94
CA LEU A 219 -3.49 -17.38 14.95
C LEU A 219 -3.94 -17.07 16.37
N ASP A 220 -4.32 -15.81 16.60
CA ASP A 220 -5.04 -15.44 17.80
C ASP A 220 -6.54 -15.79 17.68
N GLU A 221 -7.27 -15.61 18.78
CA GLU A 221 -8.70 -15.91 18.84
C GLU A 221 -9.50 -15.05 17.86
N ALA A 222 -9.15 -13.76 17.72
CA ALA A 222 -9.86 -12.84 16.83
C ALA A 222 -9.70 -13.24 15.36
N THR A 223 -8.49 -13.52 14.89
CA THR A 223 -8.24 -13.96 13.51
C THR A 223 -8.86 -15.32 13.24
N THR A 224 -8.79 -16.24 14.20
CA THR A 224 -9.45 -17.56 14.12
C THR A 224 -10.96 -17.40 13.98
N HIS A 225 -11.57 -16.52 14.76
CA HIS A 225 -12.98 -16.20 14.67
C HIS A 225 -13.35 -15.63 13.31
N THR A 226 -12.60 -14.65 12.79
CA THR A 226 -12.84 -14.09 11.45
C THR A 226 -12.80 -15.15 10.37
N CYS A 227 -11.79 -16.02 10.38
CA CYS A 227 -11.68 -17.11 9.40
C CYS A 227 -12.85 -18.10 9.53
N THR A 228 -13.25 -18.45 10.74
CA THR A 228 -14.34 -19.39 11.01
C THR A 228 -15.68 -18.86 10.53
N VAL A 229 -15.99 -17.57 10.78
CA VAL A 229 -17.22 -16.94 10.31
C VAL A 229 -17.28 -16.94 8.78
N LEU A 230 -16.19 -16.54 8.12
CA LEU A 230 -16.13 -16.58 6.64
C LEU A 230 -16.26 -18.00 6.09
N GLN A 231 -15.65 -18.99 6.74
CA GLN A 231 -15.78 -20.40 6.34
C GLN A 231 -17.22 -20.92 6.48
N ASN A 232 -17.92 -20.53 7.55
CA ASN A 232 -19.33 -20.86 7.74
C ASN A 232 -20.23 -20.21 6.66
N ASP A 233 -19.82 -19.05 6.14
CA ASP A 233 -20.47 -18.35 5.02
C ASP A 233 -20.05 -18.90 3.64
N GLY A 234 -19.31 -20.02 3.59
CA GLY A 234 -18.97 -20.73 2.35
C GLY A 234 -17.69 -20.27 1.66
N PHE A 235 -16.86 -19.46 2.34
CA PHE A 235 -15.56 -19.04 1.82
C PHE A 235 -14.44 -20.03 2.18
N ALA A 236 -13.62 -20.39 1.20
CA ALA A 236 -12.31 -20.96 1.45
C ALA A 236 -11.34 -19.83 1.79
N VAL A 237 -10.63 -19.94 2.92
CA VAL A 237 -9.67 -18.95 3.41
C VAL A 237 -8.28 -19.58 3.50
N LYS A 238 -7.28 -18.92 2.92
CA LYS A 238 -5.85 -19.26 3.04
C LYS A 238 -5.10 -18.05 3.63
N LEU A 239 -4.24 -18.30 4.62
CA LEU A 239 -3.27 -17.32 5.11
C LEU A 239 -1.88 -17.78 4.68
N ILE A 240 -1.12 -16.91 4.02
CA ILE A 240 0.18 -17.23 3.44
C ILE A 240 1.22 -16.24 3.98
N ASP A 241 2.31 -16.77 4.52
CA ASP A 241 3.44 -16.00 5.03
C ASP A 241 4.38 -15.64 3.86
N ILE A 242 4.38 -14.37 3.48
CA ILE A 242 5.16 -13.85 2.34
C ILE A 242 6.38 -13.03 2.79
N THR A 243 6.76 -13.16 4.06
CA THR A 243 7.92 -12.49 4.67
C THR A 243 9.19 -12.73 3.85
N THR A 244 9.95 -11.66 3.61
CA THR A 244 11.16 -11.64 2.77
C THR A 244 12.44 -11.58 3.60
N ASP A 245 13.59 -11.43 2.92
CA ASP A 245 14.90 -11.16 3.49
C ASP A 245 14.94 -9.97 4.48
N LEU A 246 13.98 -9.06 4.42
CA LEU A 246 13.90 -7.90 5.33
C LEU A 246 13.41 -8.28 6.74
N GLY A 247 12.81 -9.46 6.90
CA GLY A 247 12.44 -10.04 8.19
C GLY A 247 11.35 -9.28 8.96
N ALA A 248 10.53 -8.47 8.29
CA ALA A 248 9.28 -7.98 8.87
C ALA A 248 8.15 -8.95 8.49
N PRO A 249 7.36 -9.46 9.44
CA PRO A 249 6.23 -10.34 9.14
C PRO A 249 5.29 -9.69 8.14
N VAL A 250 5.06 -10.37 7.01
CA VAL A 250 4.08 -9.97 6.00
C VAL A 250 3.21 -11.18 5.65
N VAL A 251 1.90 -11.00 5.76
CA VAL A 251 0.90 -12.05 5.48
C VAL A 251 -0.02 -11.58 4.37
N VAL A 252 -0.42 -12.51 3.50
CA VAL A 252 -1.56 -12.35 2.61
C VAL A 252 -2.67 -13.32 3.01
N ALA A 253 -3.88 -12.81 3.14
CA ALA A 253 -5.10 -13.57 3.29
C ALA A 253 -5.81 -13.64 1.94
N ALA A 254 -6.19 -14.84 1.52
CA ALA A 254 -6.91 -15.08 0.28
C ALA A 254 -8.23 -15.81 0.55
N GLY A 255 -9.33 -15.23 0.08
CA GLY A 255 -10.69 -15.70 0.34
C GLY A 255 -11.48 -15.80 -0.95
N ALA A 256 -12.13 -16.93 -1.21
CA ALA A 256 -13.06 -17.08 -2.33
C ALA A 256 -14.21 -18.01 -1.95
N HIS A 257 -15.41 -17.78 -2.49
CA HIS A 257 -16.53 -18.72 -2.30
C HIS A 257 -16.18 -20.08 -2.95
N ALA A 258 -16.91 -21.14 -2.61
CA ALA A 258 -16.67 -22.52 -3.08
C ALA A 258 -16.49 -22.70 -4.62
N GLY A 259 -16.92 -21.73 -5.44
CA GLY A 259 -16.66 -21.70 -6.89
C GLY A 259 -15.25 -21.21 -7.29
N GLY A 260 -14.41 -20.82 -6.32
CA GLY A 260 -13.03 -20.36 -6.51
C GLY A 260 -12.88 -18.93 -7.03
N LYS A 261 -14.00 -18.22 -7.29
CA LYS A 261 -14.07 -16.83 -7.78
C LYS A 261 -15.32 -16.10 -7.25
N PRO A 262 -15.30 -14.76 -7.11
CA PRO A 262 -14.11 -13.91 -7.15
C PRO A 262 -13.19 -14.18 -5.94
N ILE A 263 -11.89 -13.87 -6.07
CA ILE A 263 -10.98 -13.90 -4.92
C ILE A 263 -10.85 -12.51 -4.31
N ALA A 264 -10.99 -12.42 -3.00
CA ALA A 264 -10.52 -11.30 -2.21
C ALA A 264 -9.11 -11.57 -1.68
N LEU A 265 -8.23 -10.59 -1.80
CA LEU A 265 -6.94 -10.59 -1.14
C LEU A 265 -6.91 -9.48 -0.09
N GLY A 266 -6.24 -9.74 1.02
CA GLY A 266 -5.88 -8.73 2.00
C GLY A 266 -4.44 -8.91 2.42
N PHE A 267 -3.72 -7.81 2.61
CA PHE A 267 -2.32 -7.83 3.00
C PHE A 267 -2.15 -7.24 4.39
N GLY A 268 -1.10 -7.68 5.08
CA GLY A 268 -0.79 -7.15 6.39
C GLY A 268 0.67 -7.32 6.73
N ALA A 269 1.35 -6.20 7.00
CA ALA A 269 2.62 -6.19 7.71
C ALA A 269 2.48 -5.67 9.14
N ALA A 270 3.22 -6.30 10.05
CA ALA A 270 3.25 -5.92 11.46
C ALA A 270 4.57 -6.32 12.14
N VAL A 271 4.68 -6.03 13.45
CA VAL A 271 5.86 -6.43 14.24
C VAL A 271 5.84 -7.94 14.51
N THR A 272 4.66 -8.54 14.62
CA THR A 272 4.47 -9.97 14.86
C THR A 272 3.70 -10.61 13.71
N LEU A 273 3.88 -11.92 13.52
CA LEU A 273 3.15 -12.68 12.50
C LEU A 273 1.64 -12.72 12.79
N VAL A 274 1.26 -12.80 14.08
CA VAL A 274 -0.14 -12.79 14.54
C VAL A 274 -0.83 -11.49 14.12
N ASP A 275 -0.22 -10.35 14.42
CA ASP A 275 -0.78 -9.04 14.05
C ASP A 275 -0.85 -8.86 12.53
N ALA A 276 0.14 -9.36 11.80
CA ALA A 276 0.18 -9.32 10.33
C ALA A 276 -0.96 -10.16 9.73
N ALA A 277 -1.18 -11.37 10.26
CA ALA A 277 -2.28 -12.24 9.85
C ALA A 277 -3.65 -11.63 10.16
N GLN A 278 -3.81 -11.00 11.32
CA GLN A 278 -5.04 -10.30 11.69
C GLN A 278 -5.35 -9.15 10.72
N LYS A 279 -4.34 -8.32 10.39
CA LYS A 279 -4.49 -7.21 9.43
C LYS A 279 -4.88 -7.72 8.04
N ALA A 280 -4.19 -8.76 7.55
CA ALA A 280 -4.48 -9.39 6.27
C ALA A 280 -5.91 -9.96 6.22
N ALA A 281 -6.35 -10.66 7.27
CA ALA A 281 -7.70 -11.21 7.37
C ALA A 281 -8.77 -10.11 7.40
N CYS A 282 -8.53 -9.01 8.14
CA CYS A 282 -9.41 -7.84 8.15
C CYS A 282 -9.58 -7.22 6.75
N GLU A 283 -8.48 -7.03 6.04
CA GLU A 283 -8.47 -6.43 4.72
C GLU A 283 -9.17 -7.33 3.68
N MET A 284 -8.92 -8.65 3.74
CA MET A 284 -9.62 -9.62 2.90
C MET A 284 -11.13 -9.61 3.18
N ALA A 285 -11.55 -9.57 4.45
CA ALA A 285 -12.95 -9.50 4.82
C ALA A 285 -13.61 -8.19 4.33
N GLN A 286 -12.90 -7.06 4.38
CA GLN A 286 -13.40 -5.82 3.79
C GLN A 286 -13.57 -5.92 2.27
N MET A 287 -12.61 -6.53 1.57
CA MET A 287 -12.71 -6.75 0.12
C MET A 287 -13.89 -7.67 -0.25
N LEU A 288 -14.18 -8.68 0.56
CA LEU A 288 -15.37 -9.53 0.36
C LEU A 288 -16.68 -8.73 0.48
N LEU A 289 -16.78 -7.75 1.39
CA LEU A 289 -17.95 -6.86 1.46
C LEU A 289 -18.11 -6.04 0.17
N VAL A 290 -17.01 -5.53 -0.38
CA VAL A 290 -17.04 -4.75 -1.63
C VAL A 290 -17.58 -5.60 -2.79
N PHE A 291 -17.26 -6.89 -2.85
CA PHE A 291 -17.82 -7.79 -3.86
C PHE A 291 -19.30 -8.13 -3.66
N GLN A 292 -19.79 -8.03 -2.41
CA GLN A 292 -21.20 -8.30 -2.09
C GLN A 292 -22.11 -7.09 -2.32
N ASP A 293 -21.57 -5.88 -2.49
CA ASP A 293 -22.36 -4.67 -2.72
C ASP A 293 -22.89 -4.60 -4.17
N PRO A 294 -24.20 -4.85 -4.40
CA PRO A 294 -24.79 -4.84 -5.74
C PRO A 294 -24.90 -3.42 -6.33
N GLN A 295 -24.79 -2.39 -5.50
CA GLN A 295 -24.81 -0.98 -5.88
C GLN A 295 -23.41 -0.41 -6.08
N GLY A 296 -22.37 -1.18 -5.74
CA GLY A 296 -20.98 -0.87 -6.04
C GLY A 296 -20.83 -0.77 -7.55
N ASP A 297 -20.65 0.45 -8.07
CA ASP A 297 -20.65 0.77 -9.50
C ASP A 297 -19.55 -0.03 -10.24
N SER A 298 -19.89 -1.25 -10.65
CA SER A 298 -19.01 -2.21 -11.34
C SER A 298 -18.48 -1.64 -12.67
N HIS A 299 -19.09 -0.58 -13.18
CA HIS A 299 -18.60 0.17 -14.34
C HIS A 299 -17.44 1.13 -14.03
N ARG A 300 -17.13 1.42 -12.76
CA ARG A 300 -16.06 2.34 -12.35
C ARG A 300 -14.72 1.66 -12.01
N ARG A 301 -14.64 0.33 -11.95
CA ARG A 301 -13.41 -0.40 -11.59
C ARG A 301 -13.08 -1.52 -12.59
N PRO A 302 -12.73 -1.20 -13.85
CA PRO A 302 -12.48 -2.20 -14.89
C PRO A 302 -11.36 -3.20 -14.54
N HIS A 303 -10.35 -2.78 -13.78
CA HIS A 303 -9.29 -3.66 -13.30
C HIS A 303 -9.79 -4.70 -12.28
N LEU A 304 -10.78 -4.34 -11.45
CA LEU A 304 -11.38 -5.25 -10.48
C LEU A 304 -12.22 -6.31 -11.19
N ASN A 305 -12.92 -5.94 -12.26
CA ASN A 305 -13.66 -6.91 -13.09
C ASN A 305 -12.69 -7.89 -13.77
N ALA A 306 -11.62 -7.39 -14.39
CA ALA A 306 -10.58 -8.25 -14.98
C ALA A 306 -9.99 -9.21 -13.95
N TRP A 307 -9.71 -8.74 -12.72
CA TRP A 307 -9.27 -9.59 -11.64
C TRP A 307 -10.27 -10.69 -11.27
N MET A 308 -11.54 -10.33 -11.08
CA MET A 308 -12.60 -11.29 -10.74
C MET A 308 -12.76 -12.37 -11.81
N GLU A 309 -12.48 -12.04 -13.07
CA GLU A 309 -12.51 -12.96 -14.21
C GLU A 309 -11.23 -13.81 -14.33
N GLU A 310 -10.05 -13.23 -14.11
CA GLU A 310 -8.75 -13.88 -14.38
C GLU A 310 -8.25 -14.73 -13.21
N ALA A 311 -8.39 -14.26 -11.97
CA ALA A 311 -7.79 -14.88 -10.80
C ALA A 311 -8.70 -15.93 -10.12
N SER A 312 -8.12 -17.05 -9.72
CA SER A 312 -8.71 -18.06 -8.82
C SER A 312 -7.71 -18.49 -7.73
N LEU A 313 -8.17 -19.23 -6.71
CA LEU A 313 -7.28 -19.77 -5.65
C LEU A 313 -6.16 -20.69 -6.18
N GLU A 314 -6.24 -21.10 -7.44
CA GLU A 314 -5.25 -21.90 -8.16
C GLU A 314 -4.27 -21.04 -8.98
N THR A 315 -4.54 -19.75 -9.14
CA THR A 315 -3.65 -18.81 -9.85
C THR A 315 -2.33 -18.71 -9.11
N ALA A 316 -1.20 -18.88 -9.80
CA ALA A 316 0.10 -18.72 -9.17
C ALA A 316 0.30 -17.26 -8.70
N PRO A 317 0.86 -17.03 -7.50
CA PRO A 317 1.41 -18.00 -6.53
C PRO A 317 0.42 -18.66 -5.55
N LEU A 318 -0.86 -18.29 -5.53
CA LEU A 318 -1.85 -18.80 -4.55
C LEU A 318 -1.98 -20.33 -4.56
N GLY A 319 -2.02 -20.95 -5.74
CA GLY A 319 -2.10 -22.40 -5.91
C GLY A 319 -0.84 -23.16 -5.47
N ALA A 320 0.30 -22.46 -5.36
CA ALA A 320 1.57 -23.05 -4.96
C ALA A 320 1.81 -23.02 -3.45
N ALA A 321 0.96 -22.32 -2.69
CA ALA A 321 1.08 -22.24 -1.24
C ALA A 321 0.80 -23.58 -0.56
N ARG A 322 1.65 -23.97 0.39
CA ARG A 322 1.56 -25.27 1.10
C ARG A 322 2.14 -25.16 2.50
N PHE A 323 1.71 -26.06 3.39
CA PHE A 323 2.37 -26.21 4.68
C PHE A 323 3.78 -26.75 4.47
N ALA A 324 4.75 -26.15 5.15
CA ALA A 324 6.15 -26.50 5.09
C ALA A 324 6.84 -26.06 6.37
N ASP A 325 7.88 -26.78 6.78
CA ASP A 325 8.81 -26.30 7.79
C ASP A 325 9.52 -25.06 7.23
N GLY A 326 9.51 -23.95 7.97
CA GLY A 326 10.07 -22.69 7.52
C GLY A 326 11.44 -22.44 8.11
N ALA A 327 12.30 -21.75 7.36
CA ALA A 327 13.45 -21.08 7.96
C ALA A 327 12.95 -20.10 9.03
N GLU A 328 13.60 -20.07 10.19
CA GLU A 328 13.30 -19.08 11.22
C GLU A 328 13.60 -17.67 10.70
N TYR A 329 12.65 -16.75 10.85
CA TYR A 329 12.89 -15.36 10.55
C TYR A 329 13.91 -14.79 11.53
N SER A 330 14.95 -14.12 11.00
CA SER A 330 15.87 -13.39 11.87
C SER A 330 15.13 -12.27 12.59
N THR A 331 14.94 -12.45 13.90
CA THR A 331 14.36 -11.45 14.81
C THR A 331 15.42 -10.50 15.37
N SER A 332 16.69 -10.67 14.98
CA SER A 332 17.80 -9.86 15.48
C SER A 332 17.79 -8.45 14.91
N GLY A 333 17.99 -7.46 15.78
CA GLY A 333 18.05 -6.05 15.43
C GLY A 333 16.69 -5.41 15.08
N SER A 334 16.70 -4.10 14.84
CA SER A 334 15.51 -3.38 14.36
C SER A 334 15.29 -3.59 12.86
N PHE A 335 14.07 -3.35 12.36
CA PHE A 335 13.80 -3.36 10.91
C PHE A 335 14.74 -2.43 10.15
N LEU A 336 15.02 -1.23 10.68
CA LEU A 336 16.00 -0.31 10.09
C LEU A 336 17.40 -0.91 9.99
N SER A 337 17.82 -1.69 10.99
CA SER A 337 19.13 -2.34 10.95
C SER A 337 19.19 -3.43 9.88
N ARG A 338 18.09 -4.17 9.67
CA ARG A 338 17.97 -5.16 8.60
C ARG A 338 17.93 -4.53 7.21
N ILE A 339 17.20 -3.42 7.05
CA ILE A 339 17.19 -2.61 5.82
C ILE A 339 18.61 -2.16 5.46
N ARG A 340 19.37 -1.62 6.43
CA ARG A 340 20.79 -1.26 6.22
C ARG A 340 21.66 -2.46 5.86
N ALA A 341 21.50 -3.58 6.57
CA ALA A 341 22.27 -4.80 6.31
C ALA A 341 21.99 -5.38 4.91
N ALA A 342 20.77 -5.22 4.40
CA ALA A 342 20.38 -5.59 3.04
C ALA A 342 20.87 -4.59 1.97
N GLY A 343 21.52 -3.49 2.35
CA GLY A 343 21.98 -2.45 1.43
C GLY A 343 20.83 -1.67 0.78
N VAL A 344 19.64 -1.67 1.38
CA VAL A 344 18.45 -0.98 0.86
C VAL A 344 18.50 0.48 1.31
N ARG A 345 18.49 1.40 0.33
CA ARG A 345 18.39 2.84 0.59
C ARG A 345 16.98 3.17 1.04
N LEU A 346 16.87 3.96 2.11
CA LEU A 346 15.60 4.34 2.71
C LEU A 346 15.68 5.77 3.26
N ALA A 347 14.62 6.52 3.02
CA ALA A 347 14.43 7.84 3.60
C ALA A 347 13.01 8.03 4.12
N PHE A 348 12.84 9.00 5.02
CA PHE A 348 11.55 9.40 5.56
C PHE A 348 11.25 10.85 5.23
N LEU A 349 10.06 11.10 4.70
CA LEU A 349 9.49 12.43 4.50
C LEU A 349 8.40 12.67 5.55
N GLU A 350 8.50 13.78 6.27
CA GLU A 350 7.44 14.24 7.17
C GLU A 350 6.36 14.95 6.35
N GLN A 351 5.10 14.56 6.55
CA GLN A 351 3.93 15.15 5.87
C GLN A 351 2.85 15.58 6.87
N THR A 352 3.21 15.70 8.16
CA THR A 352 2.32 16.13 9.23
C THR A 352 1.73 17.51 8.93
N ARG A 353 0.39 17.62 8.99
CA ARG A 353 -0.32 18.90 8.82
C ARG A 353 -0.71 19.50 10.18
N PRO A 354 -0.34 20.77 10.46
CA PRO A 354 -0.74 21.46 11.69
C PRO A 354 -2.25 21.48 11.93
N GLU A 355 -3.04 21.53 10.85
CA GLU A 355 -4.51 21.50 10.83
C GLU A 355 -5.07 20.28 11.57
N PHE A 356 -4.42 19.12 11.39
CA PHE A 356 -4.85 17.87 12.01
C PHE A 356 -4.11 17.59 13.33
N GLY A 357 -2.86 18.01 13.45
CA GLY A 357 -2.02 17.71 14.62
C GLY A 357 -1.81 16.21 14.84
N VAL A 358 -1.84 15.43 13.75
CA VAL A 358 -1.61 13.98 13.73
C VAL A 358 -0.35 13.72 12.89
N PRO A 359 0.68 13.07 13.45
CA PRO A 359 1.88 12.70 12.70
C PRO A 359 1.57 11.88 11.47
N VAL A 360 2.08 12.31 10.31
CA VAL A 360 2.00 11.57 9.03
C VAL A 360 3.38 11.55 8.40
N TRP A 361 3.83 10.35 8.02
CA TRP A 361 5.15 10.13 7.45
C TRP A 361 5.09 9.22 6.23
N ARG A 362 6.02 9.43 5.30
CA ARG A 362 6.24 8.55 4.14
C ARG A 362 7.64 7.94 4.18
N ALA A 363 7.71 6.62 4.08
CA ALA A 363 8.92 5.87 3.81
C ALA A 363 9.15 5.80 2.29
N ILE A 364 10.36 6.09 1.84
CA ILE A 364 10.71 6.17 0.42
C ILE A 364 11.94 5.30 0.17
N SER A 365 11.84 4.39 -0.80
CA SER A 365 12.99 3.59 -1.24
C SER A 365 13.04 3.48 -2.76
N PRO A 366 14.20 3.75 -3.39
CA PRO A 366 14.46 3.45 -4.80
C PRO A 366 14.83 1.98 -5.04
N ASP A 367 14.93 1.16 -3.99
CA ASP A 367 15.42 -0.22 -4.10
C ASP A 367 14.31 -1.26 -3.88
N LEU A 368 13.30 -0.91 -3.08
CA LEU A 368 12.15 -1.77 -2.79
C LEU A 368 11.19 -1.88 -3.98
N CYS A 369 10.59 -3.07 -4.09
CA CYS A 369 9.55 -3.39 -5.06
C CYS A 369 8.24 -2.67 -4.74
N HIS A 370 7.33 -2.76 -5.69
CA HIS A 370 5.97 -2.26 -5.57
C HIS A 370 5.01 -3.40 -5.95
N TRP A 371 3.79 -3.37 -5.41
CA TRP A 371 2.74 -4.34 -5.76
C TRP A 371 2.14 -4.11 -7.16
N LYS A 372 2.07 -2.86 -7.60
CA LYS A 372 1.87 -2.47 -9.01
C LYS A 372 2.97 -3.09 -9.88
N PRO A 373 2.70 -3.38 -11.16
CA PRO A 373 3.63 -4.06 -12.06
C PRO A 373 4.78 -3.13 -12.50
N ARG A 374 5.70 -2.81 -11.58
CA ARG A 374 6.90 -2.00 -11.77
C ARG A 374 8.13 -2.91 -11.74
N PHE A 375 8.57 -3.38 -12.91
CA PHE A 375 9.48 -4.52 -13.05
C PHE A 375 10.97 -4.16 -13.15
N GLY A 376 11.34 -2.93 -12.84
CA GLY A 376 12.72 -2.44 -12.93
C GLY A 376 13.59 -2.76 -11.71
N ARG A 377 12.99 -3.19 -10.59
CA ARG A 377 13.71 -3.47 -9.35
C ARG A 377 14.42 -4.82 -9.43
N GLN A 378 15.73 -4.81 -9.19
CA GLN A 378 16.55 -6.03 -9.22
C GLN A 378 16.06 -7.09 -8.24
N ARG A 379 15.59 -6.69 -7.06
CA ARG A 379 15.11 -7.62 -6.03
C ARG A 379 13.78 -8.29 -6.35
N LEU A 380 13.04 -7.85 -7.39
CA LEU A 380 11.73 -8.42 -7.74
C LEU A 380 11.80 -9.93 -7.98
N LEU A 381 12.77 -10.36 -8.79
CA LEU A 381 13.04 -11.76 -9.11
C LEU A 381 14.32 -12.28 -8.44
N GLY A 382 14.93 -11.49 -7.54
CA GLY A 382 16.11 -11.90 -6.78
C GLY A 382 15.80 -13.08 -5.85
N LEU A 383 16.81 -13.86 -5.47
CA LEU A 383 16.60 -15.00 -4.57
C LEU A 383 16.02 -14.55 -3.22
N ASP A 384 15.16 -15.39 -2.65
CA ASP A 384 14.61 -15.22 -1.31
C ASP A 384 14.80 -16.52 -0.52
N PRO A 385 15.46 -16.49 0.64
CA PRO A 385 15.76 -17.72 1.39
C PRO A 385 14.51 -18.41 1.95
N HIS A 386 13.34 -17.74 1.96
CA HIS A 386 12.09 -18.32 2.45
C HIS A 386 11.21 -18.86 1.32
N ASP A 387 11.70 -18.90 0.07
CA ASP A 387 10.99 -19.56 -1.02
C ASP A 387 11.00 -21.08 -0.81
N ILE A 388 9.83 -21.72 -0.88
CA ILE A 388 9.70 -23.18 -0.69
C ILE A 388 9.64 -23.96 -2.01
N GLY A 389 9.90 -23.30 -3.14
CA GLY A 389 9.93 -23.88 -4.48
C GLY A 389 10.51 -22.89 -5.50
N ASP A 390 10.55 -23.30 -6.76
CA ASP A 390 11.13 -22.49 -7.83
C ASP A 390 10.34 -21.20 -8.09
N CYS A 391 11.06 -20.12 -8.42
CA CYS A 391 10.48 -18.84 -8.82
C CYS A 391 10.56 -18.66 -10.35
N LEU A 392 9.70 -17.81 -10.90
CA LEU A 392 9.73 -17.49 -12.33
C LEU A 392 11.00 -16.73 -12.71
N GLN A 393 11.46 -16.95 -13.94
CA GLN A 393 12.52 -16.16 -14.58
C GLN A 393 11.98 -14.87 -15.22
N THR A 394 10.66 -14.74 -15.35
CA THR A 394 9.96 -13.57 -15.89
C THR A 394 8.76 -13.22 -15.02
N PRO A 395 8.40 -11.92 -14.87
CA PRO A 395 7.29 -11.52 -14.01
C PRO A 395 5.95 -12.19 -14.40
N ASN A 396 5.16 -12.59 -13.40
CA ASN A 396 3.79 -13.05 -13.57
C ASN A 396 2.96 -12.02 -14.36
N PRO A 397 2.27 -12.42 -15.45
CA PRO A 397 1.48 -11.48 -16.23
C PRO A 397 0.12 -11.14 -15.60
N VAL A 398 -0.35 -11.83 -14.57
CA VAL A 398 -1.61 -11.42 -13.92
C VAL A 398 -1.35 -10.19 -13.05
N LEU A 399 -2.16 -9.15 -13.19
CA LEU A 399 -2.02 -7.92 -12.40
C LEU A 399 -2.68 -8.07 -11.03
N LEU A 400 -1.97 -7.63 -9.99
CA LEU A 400 -2.50 -7.62 -8.63
C LEU A 400 -3.39 -6.37 -8.41
N PRO A 401 -4.62 -6.49 -7.90
CA PRO A 401 -5.54 -5.36 -7.68
C PRO A 401 -5.56 -4.98 -6.20
N LEU A 402 -4.50 -4.29 -5.78
CA LEU A 402 -4.33 -3.83 -4.41
C LEU A 402 -4.92 -2.44 -4.18
#